data_AF-A0A3B1DY63-F1
#
_entry.id   AF-A0A3B1DY63-F1
#
_cell.length_a   1.000
_cell.length_b   1.000
_cell.length_c   1.000
_cell.angle_alpha   90.00
_cell.angle_beta   90.00
_cell.angle_gamma   90.00
#
_symmetry.space_group_name_H-M   'P 1'
#
loop_
_entity.id
_entity.type
_entity.pdbx_description
1 polymer ?
#
loop_
_entity_poly.entity_id
_entity_poly.type
_entity_poly.pdbx_seq_one_letter_code
_entity_poly.pdbx_strand_id
1 'polypeptide(L)'
;MTICRPYLAVASCAVVVFAAVGLAGETVATYRMTFTSVWSEETHPVDFPPNPHFSGLIGGSHNVGVRFWEVGELASPAIEAMAETGSKTLLEAEINDAIAAGTARQVISRGSLDPSPGTRTWTYNVYST
;
A
#
# COMPACT_ATOMS: atom_id res chain seq x y z
N MET A 1 -40.27 -65.17 23.12
CA MET A 1 -39.92 -64.92 21.70
C MET A 1 -39.39 -63.50 21.62
N THR A 2 -38.07 -63.34 21.77
CA THR A 2 -37.43 -62.02 21.86
C THR A 2 -36.70 -61.75 20.56
N ILE A 3 -37.09 -60.68 19.85
CA ILE A 3 -36.55 -60.36 18.52
C ILE A 3 -35.26 -59.55 18.69
N CYS A 4 -34.13 -60.15 18.32
CA CYS A 4 -32.88 -59.42 18.15
C CYS A 4 -33.02 -58.41 17.00
N ARG A 5 -32.69 -57.14 17.25
CA ARG A 5 -32.56 -56.11 16.19
C ARG A 5 -31.07 -55.84 15.97
N PRO A 6 -30.48 -56.18 14.82
CA PRO A 6 -29.11 -55.78 14.51
C PRO A 6 -29.09 -54.30 14.13
N TYR A 7 -28.33 -53.49 14.87
CA TYR A 7 -27.98 -52.13 14.47
C TYR A 7 -26.90 -52.20 13.38
N LEU A 8 -27.23 -51.84 12.14
CA LEU A 8 -26.23 -51.53 11.12
C LEU A 8 -25.68 -50.13 11.40
N ALA A 9 -24.45 -50.06 11.91
CA ALA A 9 -23.69 -48.82 11.93
C ALA A 9 -23.01 -48.61 10.57
N VAL A 10 -23.57 -47.75 9.72
CA VAL A 10 -22.93 -47.35 8.46
C VAL A 10 -21.97 -46.20 8.76
N ALA A 11 -20.69 -46.54 8.96
CA ALA A 11 -19.62 -45.55 9.09
C ALA A 11 -19.33 -44.92 7.72
N SER A 12 -20.04 -43.83 7.40
CA SER A 12 -19.77 -43.03 6.21
C SER A 12 -18.47 -42.25 6.40
N CYS A 13 -17.35 -42.85 5.98
CA CYS A 13 -16.05 -42.21 5.98
C CYS A 13 -15.96 -41.28 4.76
N ALA A 14 -16.46 -40.05 4.90
CA ALA A 14 -16.37 -39.03 3.87
C ALA A 14 -14.91 -38.59 3.69
N VAL A 15 -14.26 -39.09 2.64
CA VAL A 15 -12.92 -38.64 2.24
C VAL A 15 -13.04 -37.23 1.66
N VAL A 16 -12.76 -36.22 2.48
CA VAL A 16 -12.64 -34.83 2.03
C VAL A 16 -11.34 -34.68 1.25
N VAL A 17 -11.43 -34.72 -0.08
CA VAL A 17 -10.29 -34.44 -0.96
C VAL A 17 -10.05 -32.93 -0.95
N PHE A 18 -9.09 -32.48 -0.14
CA PHE A 18 -8.52 -31.15 -0.30
C PHE A 18 -7.67 -31.12 -1.57
N ALA A 19 -8.21 -30.52 -2.63
CA ALA A 19 -7.40 -30.14 -3.77
C ALA A 19 -6.39 -29.08 -3.30
N ALA A 20 -5.12 -29.46 -3.17
CA ALA A 20 -4.03 -28.52 -2.97
C ALA A 20 -3.86 -27.71 -4.26
N VAL A 21 -4.59 -26.60 -4.36
CA VAL A 21 -4.35 -25.59 -5.40
C VAL A 21 -2.96 -25.03 -5.14
N GLY A 22 -1.99 -25.45 -5.93
CA GLY A 22 -0.64 -24.92 -5.92
C GLY A 22 -0.66 -23.47 -6.38
N LEU A 23 -0.90 -22.54 -5.45
CA LEU A 23 -0.66 -21.13 -5.69
C LEU A 23 0.83 -20.94 -5.97
N ALA A 24 1.14 -20.42 -7.15
CA ALA A 24 2.47 -19.86 -7.39
C ALA A 24 2.72 -18.78 -6.33
N GLY A 25 3.76 -18.95 -5.52
CA GLY A 25 4.05 -18.01 -4.45
C GLY A 25 4.33 -16.61 -5.00
N GLU A 26 3.71 -15.60 -4.40
CA GLU A 26 3.95 -14.20 -4.74
C GLU A 26 5.45 -13.90 -4.59
N THR A 27 6.09 -13.51 -5.70
CA THR A 27 7.51 -13.16 -5.73
C THR A 27 7.71 -11.69 -5.40
N VAL A 28 8.85 -11.35 -4.80
CA VAL A 28 9.13 -10.00 -4.30
C VAL A 28 10.43 -9.48 -4.90
N ALA A 29 10.38 -8.25 -5.42
CA ALA A 29 11.53 -7.47 -5.85
C ALA A 29 11.69 -6.24 -4.95
N THR A 30 12.85 -6.08 -4.33
CA THR A 30 13.15 -4.91 -3.48
C THR A 30 13.81 -3.81 -4.32
N TYR A 31 13.22 -2.62 -4.29
CA TYR A 31 13.71 -1.43 -4.98
C TYR A 31 14.26 -0.41 -3.97
N ARG A 32 15.14 0.48 -4.45
CA ARG A 32 15.62 1.66 -3.71
C ARG A 32 15.10 2.92 -4.40
N MET A 33 14.25 3.68 -3.70
CA MET A 33 13.83 5.01 -4.13
C MET A 33 14.77 6.07 -3.56
N THR A 34 15.07 7.09 -4.35
CA THR A 34 15.80 8.29 -3.92
C THR A 34 15.01 9.49 -4.40
N PHE A 35 14.48 10.29 -3.47
CA PHE A 35 13.87 11.58 -3.76
C PHE A 35 14.89 12.67 -3.47
N THR A 36 15.22 13.47 -4.48
CA THR A 36 16.13 14.60 -4.39
C THR A 36 15.36 15.86 -4.77
N SER A 37 15.22 16.79 -3.82
CA SER A 37 14.74 18.13 -4.14
C SER A 37 15.88 18.98 -4.68
N VAL A 38 15.59 19.74 -5.73
CA VAL A 38 16.44 20.82 -6.26
C VAL A 38 15.83 22.22 -6.00
N TRP A 39 14.73 22.30 -5.25
CA TRP A 39 14.05 23.56 -4.93
C TRP A 39 14.88 24.37 -3.92
N SER A 40 15.48 25.46 -4.41
CA SER A 40 16.34 26.40 -3.70
C SER A 40 16.03 27.84 -4.09
N GLU A 41 16.53 28.80 -3.32
CA GLU A 41 16.53 30.22 -3.66
C GLU A 41 17.23 30.48 -5.01
N GLU A 42 18.30 29.73 -5.34
CA GLU A 42 18.99 29.84 -6.63
C GLU A 42 18.12 29.41 -7.82
N THR A 43 17.36 28.32 -7.68
CA THR A 43 16.52 27.79 -8.77
C THR A 43 15.15 28.43 -8.84
N HIS A 44 14.63 28.92 -7.71
CA HIS A 44 13.29 29.51 -7.55
C HIS A 44 13.37 30.75 -6.63
N PRO A 45 13.98 31.87 -7.08
CA PRO A 45 14.30 33.02 -6.22
C PRO A 45 13.10 33.89 -5.83
N VAL A 46 12.00 33.83 -6.57
CA VAL A 46 10.82 34.68 -6.33
C VAL A 46 10.03 34.11 -5.16
N ASP A 47 9.83 34.93 -4.12
CA ASP A 47 9.09 34.59 -2.90
C ASP A 47 9.54 33.28 -2.22
N PHE A 48 10.84 32.98 -2.29
CA PHE A 48 11.41 31.78 -1.68
C PHE A 48 11.22 31.81 -0.15
N PRO A 49 10.63 30.77 0.47
CA PRO A 49 10.28 30.82 1.89
C PRO A 49 11.52 30.66 2.78
N PRO A 50 11.53 31.24 4.00
CA PRO A 50 12.65 31.12 4.94
C PRO A 50 12.78 29.73 5.57
N ASN A 51 11.79 28.84 5.42
CA ASN A 51 11.84 27.44 5.85
C ASN A 51 11.33 26.50 4.74
N PRO A 52 12.09 26.32 3.65
CA PRO A 52 11.69 25.50 2.51
C PRO A 52 11.75 24.02 2.87
N HIS A 53 10.66 23.28 2.72
CA HIS A 53 10.60 21.87 3.06
C HIS A 53 9.54 21.14 2.21
N PHE A 54 9.63 19.81 2.17
CA PHE A 54 8.56 18.95 1.68
C PHE A 54 7.93 18.19 2.84
N SER A 55 6.62 17.98 2.76
CA SER A 55 5.85 17.11 3.64
C SER A 55 6.38 15.66 3.64
N GLY A 56 5.89 14.85 4.58
CA GLY A 56 6.30 13.45 4.65
C GLY A 56 5.90 12.69 3.38
N LEU A 57 6.86 12.03 2.73
CA LEU A 57 6.56 11.27 1.51
C LEU A 57 5.69 10.05 1.85
N ILE A 58 4.64 9.84 1.04
CA ILE A 58 3.59 8.85 1.26
C ILE A 58 3.20 8.19 -0.07
N GLY A 59 2.79 6.92 -0.03
CA GLY A 59 2.33 6.14 -1.16
C GLY A 59 2.31 4.64 -0.84
N GLY A 60 2.20 3.78 -1.85
CA GLY A 60 2.26 2.33 -1.69
C GLY A 60 2.66 1.63 -2.98
N SER A 61 3.02 0.34 -2.91
CA SER A 61 3.05 -0.50 -4.10
C SER A 61 1.65 -1.04 -4.37
N HIS A 62 1.17 -0.84 -5.60
CA HIS A 62 -0.20 -1.16 -6.01
C HIS A 62 -0.25 -1.67 -7.45
N ASN A 63 -1.38 -2.28 -7.81
CA ASN A 63 -1.70 -2.70 -9.18
C ASN A 63 -2.66 -1.70 -9.86
N VAL A 64 -3.05 -2.00 -11.09
CA VAL A 64 -3.94 -1.14 -11.91
C VAL A 64 -5.37 -1.02 -11.37
N GLY A 65 -5.75 -1.80 -10.35
CA GLY A 65 -7.08 -1.77 -9.72
C GLY A 65 -7.29 -0.62 -8.73
N VAL A 66 -6.28 0.20 -8.46
CA VAL A 66 -6.39 1.41 -7.62
C VAL A 66 -5.50 2.53 -8.16
N ARG A 67 -5.96 3.77 -8.03
CA ARG A 67 -5.24 5.02 -8.38
C ARG A 67 -5.51 6.03 -7.27
N PHE A 68 -4.50 6.33 -6.45
CA PHE A 68 -4.62 7.27 -5.33
C PHE A 68 -4.71 8.74 -5.78
N TRP A 69 -4.21 9.06 -6.97
CA TRP A 69 -4.42 10.34 -7.66
C TRP A 69 -4.18 10.19 -9.16
N GLU A 70 -4.70 11.12 -9.97
CA GLU A 70 -4.38 11.27 -11.40
C GLU A 70 -4.50 12.74 -11.82
N VAL A 71 -3.75 13.15 -12.85
CA VAL A 71 -3.87 14.47 -13.48
C VAL A 71 -5.22 14.58 -14.22
N GLY A 72 -6.04 15.55 -13.82
CA GLY A 72 -7.35 15.83 -14.43
C GLY A 72 -8.53 15.26 -13.65
N GLU A 73 -8.28 14.37 -12.69
CA GLU A 73 -9.27 13.86 -11.76
C GLU A 73 -9.40 14.73 -10.50
N LEU A 74 -10.53 14.62 -9.80
CA LEU A 74 -10.73 15.32 -8.53
C LEU A 74 -9.89 14.66 -7.41
N ALA A 75 -9.26 15.47 -6.57
CA ALA A 75 -8.55 14.97 -5.40
C ALA A 75 -9.50 14.26 -4.43
N SER A 76 -9.08 13.10 -3.88
CA SER A 76 -9.78 12.51 -2.74
C SER A 76 -9.60 13.41 -1.50
N PRO A 77 -10.47 13.33 -0.48
CA PRO A 77 -10.25 14.06 0.79
C PRO A 77 -8.92 13.74 1.47
N ALA A 78 -8.31 12.58 1.16
CA ALA A 78 -6.99 12.23 1.64
C ALA A 78 -5.87 12.95 0.87
N ILE A 79 -6.01 13.10 -0.44
CA ILE A 79 -5.09 13.89 -1.28
C ILE A 79 -5.22 15.39 -0.95
N GLU A 80 -6.43 15.89 -0.75
CA GLU A 80 -6.72 17.26 -0.29
C GLU A 80 -5.99 17.56 1.03
N ALA A 81 -6.24 16.76 2.07
CA ALA A 81 -5.56 16.92 3.37
C ALA A 81 -4.02 16.83 3.26
N MET A 82 -3.51 15.94 2.40
CA MET A 82 -2.07 15.80 2.17
C MET A 82 -1.47 17.00 1.42
N ALA A 83 -2.19 17.57 0.45
CA ALA A 83 -1.75 18.72 -0.34
C ALA A 83 -1.80 20.03 0.45
N GLU A 84 -2.85 20.24 1.24
CA GLU A 84 -3.06 21.48 1.99
C GLU A 84 -2.29 21.54 3.31
N THR A 85 -2.11 20.40 3.99
CA THR A 85 -1.54 20.37 5.35
C THR A 85 -0.30 19.49 5.51
N GLY A 86 0.04 18.68 4.50
CA GLY A 86 1.07 17.64 4.62
C GLY A 86 0.67 16.45 5.52
N SER A 87 -0.60 16.37 5.94
CA SER A 87 -1.10 15.28 6.79
C SER A 87 -1.30 14.00 5.99
N LYS A 88 -0.61 12.94 6.40
CA LYS A 88 -0.66 11.62 5.75
C LYS A 88 -1.80 10.73 6.26
N THR A 89 -2.44 11.05 7.38
CA THR A 89 -3.28 10.10 8.13
C THR A 89 -4.44 9.52 7.31
N LEU A 90 -5.14 10.35 6.53
CA LEU A 90 -6.23 9.88 5.67
C LEU A 90 -5.71 9.04 4.50
N LEU A 91 -4.55 9.40 3.95
CA LEU A 91 -3.98 8.69 2.79
C LEU A 91 -3.34 7.36 3.22
N GLU A 92 -2.76 7.29 4.42
CA GLU A 92 -2.36 6.02 5.05
C GLU A 92 -3.57 5.10 5.25
N ALA A 93 -4.74 5.62 5.63
CA ALA A 93 -5.97 4.82 5.70
C ALA A 93 -6.42 4.34 4.31
N GLU A 94 -6.50 5.23 3.31
CA GLU A 94 -6.89 4.90 1.93
C GLU A 94 -5.98 3.81 1.31
N ILE A 95 -4.67 3.86 1.57
CA ILE A 95 -3.72 2.83 1.12
C ILE A 95 -3.93 1.51 1.88
N ASN A 96 -4.23 1.54 3.19
CA ASN A 96 -4.53 0.31 3.94
C ASN A 96 -5.84 -0.35 3.48
N ASP A 97 -6.86 0.43 3.13
CA ASP A 97 -8.10 -0.09 2.55
C ASP A 97 -7.84 -0.74 1.17
N ALA A 98 -6.97 -0.15 0.34
CA ALA A 98 -6.51 -0.76 -0.90
C ALA A 98 -5.69 -2.05 -0.69
N ILE A 99 -4.91 -2.16 0.41
CA ILE A 99 -4.23 -3.41 0.79
C ILE A 99 -5.27 -4.47 1.18
N ALA A 100 -6.28 -4.11 1.99
CA ALA A 100 -7.37 -5.01 2.37
C ALA A 100 -8.21 -5.47 1.18
N ALA A 101 -8.39 -4.62 0.17
CA ALA A 101 -9.01 -4.94 -1.11
C ALA A 101 -8.11 -5.74 -2.08
N GLY A 102 -6.85 -6.00 -1.73
CA GLY A 102 -5.89 -6.74 -2.56
C GLY A 102 -5.35 -5.97 -3.77
N THR A 103 -5.65 -4.67 -3.91
CA THR A 103 -5.15 -3.81 -5.00
C THR A 103 -3.82 -3.13 -4.65
N ALA A 104 -3.47 -3.05 -3.37
CA ALA A 104 -2.14 -2.65 -2.88
C ALA A 104 -1.46 -3.74 -2.03
N ARG A 105 -0.20 -3.50 -1.62
CA ARG A 105 0.59 -4.45 -0.80
C ARG A 105 1.34 -3.87 0.39
N GLN A 106 1.74 -2.61 0.35
CA GLN A 106 2.45 -1.97 1.48
C GLN A 106 2.17 -0.47 1.52
N VAL A 107 2.22 0.11 2.72
CA VAL A 107 2.32 1.56 2.91
C VAL A 107 3.79 1.98 2.90
N ILE A 108 4.12 2.99 2.12
CA ILE A 108 5.43 3.66 2.07
C ILE A 108 5.25 5.04 2.72
N SER A 109 5.43 5.13 4.03
CA SER A 109 5.34 6.40 4.76
C SER A 109 6.72 6.83 5.30
N ARG A 110 7.14 8.05 5.01
CA ARG A 110 8.46 8.60 5.38
C ARG A 110 8.31 9.98 6.05
N GLY A 111 9.35 10.42 6.76
CA GLY A 111 9.41 11.77 7.33
C GLY A 111 9.52 12.86 6.26
N SER A 112 9.33 14.12 6.65
CA SER A 112 9.54 15.29 5.79
C SER A 112 10.95 15.31 5.17
N LEU A 113 11.12 16.05 4.08
CA LEU A 113 12.43 16.53 3.65
C LEU A 113 12.55 17.98 4.09
N ASP A 114 13.28 18.20 5.17
CA ASP A 114 13.47 19.50 5.81
C ASP A 114 14.96 19.63 6.19
N PRO A 115 15.69 20.66 5.71
CA PRO A 115 15.26 21.65 4.71
C PRO A 115 15.31 21.11 3.26
N SER A 116 14.86 21.93 2.32
CA SER A 116 15.09 21.81 0.87
C SER A 116 16.12 22.86 0.40
N PRO A 117 17.05 22.57 -0.54
CA PRO A 117 17.30 21.28 -1.18
C PRO A 117 17.75 20.17 -0.24
N GLY A 118 17.59 18.92 -0.69
CA GLY A 118 18.06 17.77 0.06
C GLY A 118 17.60 16.44 -0.54
N THR A 119 18.01 15.34 0.08
CA THR A 119 17.77 13.99 -0.43
C THR A 119 17.25 13.06 0.66
N ARG A 120 16.26 12.24 0.33
CA ARG A 120 15.81 11.09 1.13
C ARG A 120 15.93 9.81 0.30
N THR A 121 16.41 8.74 0.90
CA THR A 121 16.56 7.42 0.26
C THR A 121 15.97 6.34 1.15
N TRP A 122 15.22 5.41 0.56
CA TRP A 122 14.65 4.26 1.26
C TRP A 122 14.46 3.07 0.32
N THR A 123 14.28 1.88 0.90
CA THR A 123 13.85 0.69 0.16
C THR A 123 12.35 0.45 0.30
N TYR A 124 11.79 -0.27 -0.68
CA TYR A 124 10.40 -0.71 -0.71
C TYR A 124 10.25 -1.97 -1.58
N ASN A 125 9.21 -2.77 -1.35
CA ASN A 125 8.98 -4.02 -2.07
C ASN A 125 7.92 -3.87 -3.16
N VAL A 126 8.15 -4.47 -4.31
CA VAL A 126 7.14 -4.71 -5.36
C VAL A 126 6.89 -6.20 -5.43
N TYR A 127 5.63 -6.58 -5.56
CA TYR A 127 5.14 -7.94 -5.48
C TYR A 127 4.61 -8.35 -6.85
N SER A 128 4.85 -9.58 -7.30
CA SER A 128 4.30 -10.07 -8.58
C SER A 128 2.80 -10.26 -8.47
N THR A 129 2.05 -9.47 -9.24
CA THR A 129 0.60 -9.55 -9.42
C THR A 129 0.15 -10.83 -10.10
#